data_AF-A0A359KK43-F1
#
_entry.id   AF-A0A359KK43-F1
#
_cell.length_a   1.000
_cell.length_b   1.000
_cell.length_c   1.000
_cell.angle_alpha   90.00
_cell.angle_beta   90.00
_cell.angle_gamma   90.00
#
_symmetry.space_group_name_H-M   'P 1'
#
loop_
_entity.id
_entity.type
_entity.pdbx_description
1 polymer ?
#
loop_
_entity_poly.entity_id
_entity_poly.type
_entity_poly.pdbx_seq_one_letter_code
_entity_poly.pdbx_strand_id
1 'polypeptide(L)'
;RSFDYPDAPGGLCPICSDEMRELGWMSAFVRGFLAQELSTSGIAARHRQMIRQIWTANGMGERYYKILAPPVTYAKFEIRVTEFVCVAAAEGWVRFSLPASPLGADDAAYQMEIDDDERFIAELASIFAADESDIRR
;
A
#
# COMPACT_ATOMS: atom_id res chain seq x y z
N ARG A 1 8.69 11.38 8.00
CA ARG A 1 9.95 11.93 7.45
C ARG A 1 9.78 12.07 5.94
N SER A 2 10.22 13.17 5.34
CA SER A 2 10.24 13.34 3.88
C SER A 2 11.50 12.65 3.33
N PHE A 3 11.37 11.91 2.24
CA PHE A 3 12.46 11.21 1.56
C PHE A 3 12.44 11.59 0.09
N ASP A 4 13.60 11.97 -0.44
CA ASP A 4 13.82 12.31 -1.84
C ASP A 4 14.83 11.36 -2.50
N TYR A 5 14.94 11.40 -3.82
CA TYR A 5 15.86 10.55 -4.59
C TYR A 5 17.31 10.48 -4.09
N PRO A 6 17.91 11.59 -3.60
CA PRO A 6 19.25 11.54 -3.01
C PRO A 6 19.34 10.71 -1.73
N ASP A 7 18.23 10.49 -1.02
CA ASP A 7 18.17 9.69 0.22
C ASP A 7 18.16 8.18 -0.05
N ALA A 8 18.24 7.74 -1.31
CA ALA A 8 18.20 6.35 -1.72
C ALA A 8 19.53 5.89 -2.37
N PRO A 9 20.67 5.99 -1.65
CA PRO A 9 21.96 5.59 -2.19
C PRO A 9 21.99 4.09 -2.48
N GLY A 10 22.52 3.70 -3.64
CA GLY A 10 22.62 2.29 -4.05
C GLY A 10 21.31 1.69 -4.58
N GLY A 11 20.28 2.51 -4.86
CA GLY A 11 19.03 2.03 -5.44
C GLY A 11 18.11 1.33 -4.43
N LEU A 12 18.33 1.50 -3.11
CA LEU A 12 17.46 0.94 -2.07
C LEU A 12 16.45 1.98 -1.59
N CYS A 13 15.22 1.55 -1.33
CA CYS A 13 14.16 2.40 -0.82
C CYS A 13 14.48 2.81 0.63
N PRO A 14 14.58 4.10 0.98
CA PRO A 14 14.90 4.53 2.34
C PRO A 14 13.79 4.28 3.38
N ILE A 15 12.67 3.70 2.96
CA ILE A 15 11.50 3.40 3.82
C ILE A 15 11.49 1.93 4.21
N CYS A 16 11.58 1.02 3.23
CA CYS A 16 11.50 -0.42 3.44
C CYS A 16 12.82 -1.15 3.15
N SER A 17 13.87 -0.45 2.73
CA SER A 17 15.17 -0.99 2.32
C SER A 17 15.14 -1.95 1.12
N ASP A 18 14.02 -2.05 0.41
CA ASP A 18 13.87 -2.90 -0.78
C ASP A 18 14.45 -2.24 -2.05
N GLU A 19 14.78 -3.03 -3.06
CA GLU A 19 15.37 -2.56 -4.31
C GLU A 19 14.37 -1.70 -5.12
N MET A 20 14.73 -0.44 -5.34
CA MET A 20 13.98 0.46 -6.19
C MET A 20 14.18 0.09 -7.66
N ARG A 21 13.09 0.13 -8.42
CA ARG A 21 13.08 -0.24 -9.84
C ARG A 21 12.72 0.95 -10.70
N GLU A 22 13.37 1.05 -11.86
CA GLU A 22 12.96 2.00 -12.88
C GLU A 22 11.63 1.56 -13.48
N LEU A 23 10.61 2.40 -13.35
CA LEU A 23 9.31 2.15 -13.94
C LEU A 23 9.36 2.52 -15.43
N GLY A 24 9.39 1.50 -16.29
CA GLY A 24 9.22 1.68 -17.72
C GLY A 24 7.83 2.25 -18.06
N TRP A 25 7.77 3.25 -18.94
CA TRP A 25 6.59 4.04 -19.30
C TRP A 25 5.42 3.25 -19.94
N MET A 26 5.57 1.96 -20.20
CA MET A 26 4.63 1.16 -21.02
C MET A 26 3.82 0.09 -20.27
N SER A 27 3.95 -0.10 -18.95
CA SER A 27 3.14 -1.11 -18.26
C SER A 27 1.72 -0.64 -17.94
N ALA A 28 0.76 -1.57 -17.90
CA ALA A 28 -0.63 -1.27 -17.55
C ALA A 28 -0.75 -0.74 -16.10
N PHE A 29 0.02 -1.34 -15.18
CA PHE A 29 0.21 -0.85 -13.82
C PHE A 29 0.73 0.60 -13.79
N VAL A 30 1.76 0.92 -14.59
CA VAL A 30 2.31 2.27 -14.69
C VAL A 30 1.28 3.25 -15.28
N ARG A 31 0.45 2.85 -16.25
CA ARG A 31 -0.63 3.72 -16.75
C ARG A 31 -1.66 4.06 -15.66
N GLY A 32 -2.06 3.11 -14.83
CA GLY A 32 -2.94 3.37 -13.67
C GLY A 32 -2.26 4.19 -12.57
N PHE A 33 -0.97 3.94 -12.31
CA PHE A 33 -0.12 4.68 -11.37
C PHE A 33 0.11 6.14 -11.79
N LEU A 34 0.40 6.39 -13.07
CA LEU A 34 0.67 7.71 -13.62
C LEU A 34 -0.59 8.53 -13.91
N ALA A 35 -1.73 7.88 -14.24
CA ALA A 35 -3.02 8.55 -14.37
C ALA A 35 -3.47 9.21 -13.06
N GLN A 36 -2.99 8.71 -11.91
CA GLN A 36 -3.31 9.24 -10.59
C GLN A 36 -2.36 10.37 -10.13
N GLU A 37 -1.14 10.49 -10.68
CA GLU A 37 -0.30 11.71 -10.57
C GLU A 37 1.05 11.54 -11.30
N LEU A 38 1.32 12.40 -12.27
CA LEU A 38 2.64 12.60 -12.88
C LEU A 38 3.06 14.04 -12.70
N SER A 39 3.77 14.29 -11.60
CA SER A 39 4.83 15.30 -11.40
C SER A 39 4.78 15.76 -9.95
N THR A 40 5.93 15.72 -9.25
CA THR A 40 6.20 16.26 -7.89
C THR A 40 6.04 15.38 -6.65
N SER A 41 5.57 14.13 -6.71
CA SER A 41 5.46 13.29 -5.49
C SER A 41 6.81 12.63 -5.10
N GLY A 42 7.28 12.88 -3.87
CA GLY A 42 8.52 12.33 -3.29
C GLY A 42 8.47 10.82 -3.00
N ILE A 43 9.59 10.21 -2.58
CA ILE A 43 9.71 8.73 -2.41
C ILE A 43 8.62 8.18 -1.49
N ALA A 44 8.34 8.85 -0.38
CA ALA A 44 7.32 8.40 0.59
C ALA A 44 5.90 8.38 0.03
N ALA A 45 5.56 9.35 -0.83
CA ALA A 45 4.27 9.37 -1.48
C ALA A 45 4.15 8.21 -2.49
N ARG A 46 5.21 7.97 -3.28
CA ARG A 46 5.26 6.88 -4.25
C ARG A 46 5.20 5.50 -3.59
N HIS A 47 5.93 5.31 -2.49
CA HIS A 47 5.90 4.06 -1.72
C HIS A 47 4.47 3.72 -1.29
N ARG A 48 3.78 4.65 -0.60
CA ARG A 48 2.39 4.44 -0.17
C ARG A 48 1.42 4.26 -1.32
N GLN A 49 1.59 5.02 -2.40
CA GLN A 49 0.74 4.88 -3.58
C GLN A 49 0.86 3.48 -4.20
N MET A 50 2.08 2.96 -4.32
CA MET A 50 2.33 1.63 -4.86
C MET A 50 1.72 0.55 -3.96
N ILE A 51 1.99 0.61 -2.65
CA ILE A 51 1.40 -0.30 -1.67
C ILE A 51 -0.13 -0.27 -1.74
N ARG A 52 -0.71 0.94 -1.78
CA ARG A 52 -2.16 1.13 -1.92
C ARG A 52 -2.73 0.40 -3.13
N GLN A 53 -2.11 0.56 -4.30
CA GLN A 53 -2.61 -0.07 -5.52
C GLN A 53 -2.57 -1.59 -5.46
N ILE A 54 -1.55 -2.17 -4.81
CA ILE A 54 -1.40 -3.62 -4.72
C ILE A 54 -2.46 -4.21 -3.79
N TRP A 55 -2.64 -3.65 -2.58
CA TRP A 55 -3.60 -4.24 -1.64
C TRP A 55 -5.07 -3.99 -2.02
N THR A 56 -5.36 -2.93 -2.78
CA THR A 56 -6.72 -2.67 -3.29
C THR A 56 -7.03 -3.35 -4.63
N ALA A 57 -6.03 -3.97 -5.26
CA ALA A 57 -6.16 -4.64 -6.55
C ALA A 57 -7.33 -5.65 -6.55
N ASN A 58 -7.95 -5.86 -7.71
CA ASN A 58 -9.05 -6.79 -7.90
C ASN A 58 -10.26 -6.54 -6.96
N GLY A 59 -10.44 -5.29 -6.51
CA GLY A 59 -11.54 -4.87 -5.65
C GLY A 59 -11.39 -5.33 -4.19
N MET A 60 -10.21 -5.77 -3.75
CA MET A 60 -9.98 -6.19 -2.37
C MET A 60 -10.22 -5.04 -1.37
N GLY A 61 -9.90 -3.80 -1.75
CA GLY A 61 -10.16 -2.62 -0.92
C GLY A 61 -11.64 -2.45 -0.58
N GLU A 62 -12.49 -2.51 -1.60
CA GLU A 62 -13.95 -2.45 -1.41
C GLU A 62 -14.50 -3.63 -0.62
N ARG A 63 -13.95 -4.84 -0.81
CA ARG A 63 -14.39 -6.02 -0.07
C ARG A 63 -14.12 -5.85 1.42
N TYR A 64 -12.91 -5.44 1.81
CA TYR A 64 -12.59 -5.18 3.21
C TYR A 64 -13.46 -4.07 3.79
N TYR A 65 -13.66 -2.98 3.06
CA TYR A 65 -14.53 -1.88 3.51
C TYR A 65 -15.97 -2.33 3.75
N LYS A 66 -16.53 -3.16 2.86
CA LYS A 66 -17.90 -3.71 2.99
C LYS A 66 -18.01 -4.70 4.16
N ILE A 67 -17.00 -5.55 4.35
CA ILE A 67 -16.98 -6.55 5.44
C ILE A 67 -16.83 -5.89 6.81
N LEU A 68 -15.91 -4.92 6.93
CA LEU A 68 -15.63 -4.24 8.19
C LEU A 68 -16.68 -3.17 8.52
N ALA A 69 -17.35 -2.61 7.50
CA ALA A 69 -18.33 -1.53 7.62
C ALA A 69 -17.89 -0.40 8.59
N PRO A 70 -16.67 0.15 8.43
CA PRO A 70 -16.11 1.07 9.42
C PRO A 70 -16.85 2.43 9.39
N PRO A 71 -16.87 3.18 10.50
CA PRO A 71 -17.59 4.46 10.61
C PRO A 71 -16.85 5.64 9.94
N VAL A 72 -16.13 5.37 8.84
CA VAL A 72 -15.36 6.36 8.09
C VAL A 72 -15.64 6.24 6.59
N THR A 73 -15.33 7.29 5.83
CA THR A 73 -15.42 7.23 4.37
C THR A 73 -14.41 6.24 3.80
N TYR A 74 -14.70 5.67 2.63
CA TYR A 74 -13.79 4.76 1.93
C TYR A 74 -12.39 5.36 1.73
N ALA A 75 -12.28 6.64 1.37
CA ALA A 75 -10.99 7.31 1.23
C ALA A 75 -10.18 7.36 2.54
N LYS A 76 -10.84 7.61 3.68
CA LYS A 76 -10.16 7.59 5.00
C LYS A 76 -9.76 6.17 5.39
N PHE A 77 -10.63 5.19 5.11
CA PHE A 77 -10.33 3.78 5.28
C PHE A 77 -9.07 3.38 4.50
N GLU A 78 -9.03 3.66 3.20
CA GLU A 78 -7.89 3.32 2.34
C GLU A 78 -6.58 3.91 2.86
N ILE A 79 -6.57 5.18 3.29
CA ILE A 79 -5.37 5.83 3.83
C ILE A 79 -4.89 5.10 5.09
N ARG A 80 -5.79 4.82 6.04
CA ARG A 80 -5.42 4.17 7.31
C ARG A 80 -4.96 2.74 7.10
N VAL A 81 -5.64 1.97 6.26
CA VAL A 81 -5.24 0.60 5.93
C VAL A 81 -3.90 0.59 5.19
N THR A 82 -3.65 1.56 4.31
CA THR A 82 -2.36 1.68 3.62
C THR A 82 -1.21 1.91 4.62
N GLU A 83 -1.38 2.79 5.61
CA GLU A 83 -0.36 2.98 6.66
C GLU A 83 -0.17 1.71 7.50
N PHE A 84 -1.26 1.02 7.84
CA PHE A 84 -1.21 -0.25 8.57
C PHE A 84 -0.43 -1.34 7.82
N VAL A 85 -0.72 -1.58 6.54
CA VAL A 85 -0.01 -2.62 5.78
C VAL A 85 1.46 -2.27 5.53
N CYS A 86 1.82 -0.97 5.49
CA CYS A 86 3.22 -0.54 5.49
C CYS A 86 3.95 -0.94 6.78
N VAL A 87 3.31 -0.76 7.94
CA VAL A 87 3.88 -1.18 9.24
C VAL A 87 3.98 -2.69 9.31
N ALA A 88 2.92 -3.41 8.94
CA ALA A 88 2.90 -4.87 8.91
C ALA A 88 4.02 -5.45 8.01
N ALA A 89 4.27 -4.80 6.86
CA ALA A 89 5.36 -5.17 5.98
C ALA A 89 6.75 -4.87 6.56
N ALA A 90 6.91 -3.74 7.26
CA ALA A 90 8.16 -3.42 7.95
C ALA A 90 8.46 -4.38 9.12
N GLU A 91 7.42 -4.90 9.76
CA GLU A 91 7.53 -5.92 10.81
C GLU A 91 7.68 -7.35 10.25
N GLY A 92 7.48 -7.55 8.95
CA GLY A 92 7.80 -8.78 8.24
C GLY A 92 6.73 -9.87 8.28
N TRP A 93 5.47 -9.54 8.59
CA TRP A 93 4.35 -10.49 8.58
C TRP A 93 3.27 -10.18 7.52
N VAL A 94 3.53 -9.15 6.70
CA VAL A 94 2.88 -8.92 5.40
C VAL A 94 3.98 -8.77 4.34
N ARG A 95 3.84 -9.42 3.20
CA ARG A 95 4.85 -9.40 2.13
C ARG A 95 4.24 -8.91 0.83
N PHE A 96 4.89 -7.95 0.18
CA PHE A 96 4.50 -7.45 -1.13
C PHE A 96 5.41 -8.05 -2.20
N SER A 97 4.82 -8.78 -3.14
CA SER A 97 5.52 -9.37 -4.28
C SER A 97 5.38 -8.46 -5.49
N LEU A 98 6.52 -8.00 -6.01
CA LEU A 98 6.61 -7.12 -7.19
C LEU A 98 7.32 -7.87 -8.34
N PRO A 99 6.78 -7.87 -9.57
CA PRO A 99 7.44 -8.51 -10.71
C PRO A 99 8.76 -7.82 -11.05
N ALA A 100 9.80 -8.60 -11.39
CA ALA A 100 11.15 -8.11 -11.69
C ALA A 100 11.16 -6.99 -12.73
N SER A 101 10.27 -7.05 -13.72
CA SER A 101 9.98 -5.97 -14.64
C SER A 101 8.48 -5.69 -14.63
N PRO A 102 8.06 -4.41 -14.55
CA PRO A 102 6.66 -4.05 -14.71
C PRO A 102 6.19 -4.23 -16.16
N LEU A 103 7.09 -4.26 -17.15
CA LEU A 103 6.75 -4.37 -18.57
C LEU A 103 6.33 -5.80 -18.91
N GLY A 104 5.09 -5.96 -19.39
CA GLY A 104 4.53 -7.26 -19.78
C GLY A 104 4.14 -8.17 -18.61
N ALA A 105 4.25 -7.68 -17.37
CA ALA A 105 3.72 -8.37 -16.20
C ALA A 105 2.19 -8.30 -16.18
N ASP A 106 1.56 -9.42 -15.79
CA ASP A 106 0.14 -9.47 -15.46
C ASP A 106 -0.09 -8.76 -14.10
N ASP A 107 -1.28 -8.20 -13.91
CA ASP A 107 -1.70 -7.60 -12.63
C ASP A 107 -1.64 -8.65 -11.50
N ALA A 108 -1.86 -9.93 -11.83
CA ALA A 108 -1.69 -11.05 -10.90
C ALA A 108 -0.26 -11.22 -10.38
N ALA A 109 0.75 -10.62 -11.00
CA ALA A 109 2.13 -10.66 -10.53
C ALA A 109 2.40 -9.68 -9.36
N TYR A 110 1.48 -8.75 -9.12
CA TYR A 110 1.50 -7.83 -7.98
C TYR A 110 0.64 -8.41 -6.87
N GLN A 111 1.27 -8.92 -5.81
CA GLN A 111 0.55 -9.63 -4.75
C GLN A 111 0.90 -9.09 -3.36
N MET A 112 -0.06 -9.23 -2.46
CA MET A 112 0.13 -9.06 -1.03
C MET A 112 -0.14 -10.41 -0.37
N GLU A 113 0.84 -10.93 0.33
CA GLU A 113 0.75 -12.14 1.16
C GLU A 113 0.69 -11.73 2.62
N ILE A 114 -0.18 -12.39 3.39
CA ILE A 114 -0.30 -12.19 4.84
C ILE A 114 0.19 -13.48 5.48
N ASP A 115 1.23 -13.38 6.31
CA ASP A 115 1.82 -14.57 6.96
C ASP A 115 1.03 -14.96 8.23
N ASP A 116 0.34 -14.00 8.85
CA ASP A 116 -0.51 -14.19 10.02
C ASP A 116 -1.88 -13.50 9.82
N ASP A 117 -2.84 -14.26 9.28
CA ASP A 117 -4.19 -13.77 8.97
C ASP A 117 -4.98 -13.38 10.23
N GLU A 118 -4.79 -14.11 11.33
CA GLU A 118 -5.50 -13.85 12.59
C GLU A 118 -5.07 -12.52 13.18
N ARG A 119 -3.75 -12.28 13.23
CA ARG A 119 -3.18 -11.01 13.65
C ARG A 119 -3.62 -9.87 12.72
N PHE A 120 -3.57 -10.09 11.42
CA PHE A 120 -3.98 -9.09 10.43
C PHE A 120 -5.42 -8.61 10.66
N ILE A 121 -6.36 -9.55 10.82
CA ILE A 121 -7.77 -9.22 11.05
C ILE A 121 -7.94 -8.50 12.39
N ALA A 122 -7.29 -8.97 13.45
CA ALA A 122 -7.38 -8.37 14.77
C ALA A 122 -6.86 -6.93 14.81
N GLU A 123 -5.67 -6.69 14.24
CA GLU A 123 -5.09 -5.35 14.19
C GLU A 123 -5.89 -4.43 13.25
N LEU A 124 -6.34 -4.92 12.09
CA LEU A 124 -7.16 -4.15 11.17
C LEU A 124 -8.49 -3.71 11.80
N ALA A 125 -9.15 -4.59 12.55
CA ALA A 125 -10.37 -4.24 13.28
C ALA A 125 -10.09 -3.19 14.37
N SER A 126 -8.95 -3.28 15.06
CA SER A 126 -8.58 -2.35 16.13
C SER A 126 -8.43 -0.90 15.66
N ILE A 127 -7.97 -0.69 14.41
CA ILE A 127 -7.82 0.64 13.79
C ILE A 127 -9.15 1.40 13.75
N PHE A 128 -10.26 0.68 13.60
CA PHE A 128 -11.60 1.27 13.44
C PHE A 128 -12.46 1.15 14.69
N ALA A 129 -12.10 0.28 15.64
CA ALA A 129 -12.78 0.16 16.93
C ALA A 129 -12.59 1.41 17.82
N ALA A 130 -11.44 2.09 17.71
CA ALA A 130 -11.15 3.29 18.52
C ALA A 130 -12.06 4.49 18.17
N ASP A 131 -12.44 4.66 16.90
CA ASP A 131 -13.30 5.78 16.46
C ASP A 131 -14.75 5.66 16.96
N GLU A 132 -15.26 4.46 17.24
CA GLU A 132 -16.56 4.28 17.89
C GLU A 132 -16.59 4.86 19.32
N SER A 133 -15.44 4.86 20.00
CA SER A 133 -15.34 5.33 21.39
C SER A 133 -15.30 6.86 21.50
N ASP A 134 -14.80 7.56 20.47
CA ASP A 134 -14.76 9.02 20.40
C ASP A 134 -16.08 9.65 19.90
N ILE A 135 -16.88 8.91 19.13
CA ILE A 135 -18.22 9.36 18.69
C ILE A 135 -19.25 9.31 19.83
N ARG A 136 -19.02 8.49 20.87
CA ARG A 136 -19.93 8.32 22.02
C ARG A 136 -19.57 9.20 23.23
N ARG A 137 -18.68 10.18 23.09
CA ARG A 137 -18.24 11.09 24.17
C ARG A 137 -18.70 12.52 23.97
#